data_AF-A0A1C6HAA2-F1
#
_entry.id   AF-A0A1C6HAA2-F1
#
_cell.length_a   1.000
_cell.length_b   1.000
_cell.length_c   1.000
_cell.angle_alpha   90.00
_cell.angle_beta   90.00
_cell.angle_gamma   90.00
#
_symmetry.space_group_name_H-M   'P 1'
#
loop_
_entity.id
_entity.type
_entity.pdbx_description
1 polymer ?
#
loop_
_entity_poly.entity_id
_entity_poly.type
_entity_poly.pdbx_seq_one_letter_code
_entity_poly.pdbx_strand_id
1 'polypeptide(L)'
;MLIWRCKKCGWIGRDSDLGLHYGNDEEYCPRCKEVDSIATVDFSDRFNSQEVEKLWQFFGEIPIDDEDAILEEFLGFSEGTDRIEIWHWFDENYPEGVTELVNGGRHGN
;
A
#
# COMPACT_ATOMS: atom_id res chain seq x y z
N MET A 1 -9.88 0.54 1.55
CA MET A 1 -8.88 -0.53 1.40
C MET A 1 -7.82 -0.44 2.49
N LEU A 2 -7.67 -1.49 3.30
CA LEU A 2 -6.62 -1.52 4.34
C LEU A 2 -5.33 -2.12 3.79
N ILE A 3 -4.21 -1.46 4.08
CA ILE A 3 -2.88 -1.96 3.73
C ILE A 3 -2.28 -2.66 4.93
N TRP A 4 -1.81 -3.89 4.71
CA TRP A 4 -1.17 -4.73 5.70
C TRP A 4 0.31 -4.89 5.39
N ARG A 5 1.14 -4.84 6.45
CA ARG A 5 2.57 -5.11 6.39
C ARG A 5 2.94 -6.23 7.35
N CYS A 6 3.73 -7.19 6.87
CA CYS A 6 4.37 -8.20 7.71
C CYS A 6 5.73 -7.70 8.22
N LYS A 7 5.84 -7.47 9.52
CA LYS A 7 7.08 -7.03 10.19
C LYS A 7 8.21 -8.05 10.11
N LYS A 8 7.91 -9.35 9.88
CA LYS A 8 8.92 -10.41 9.78
C LYS A 8 9.59 -10.48 8.42
N CYS A 9 8.85 -10.30 7.32
CA CYS A 9 9.36 -10.53 5.97
C CYS A 9 9.22 -9.34 5.01
N GLY A 10 8.68 -8.21 5.47
CA GLY A 10 8.47 -7.00 4.66
C GLY A 10 7.44 -7.21 3.54
N TRP A 11 6.54 -8.19 3.68
CA TRP A 11 5.42 -8.30 2.74
C TRP A 11 4.45 -7.15 2.99
N ILE A 12 4.02 -6.48 1.92
CA ILE A 12 2.92 -5.53 1.92
C ILE A 12 1.86 -6.05 0.94
N GLY A 13 0.60 -5.96 1.34
CA GLY A 13 -0.57 -6.29 0.54
C GLY A 13 -1.85 -5.67 1.09
N ARG A 14 -2.96 -5.91 0.41
CA ARG A 14 -4.31 -5.47 0.83
C ARG A 14 -4.93 -6.50 1.78
N ASP A 15 -6.03 -6.12 2.43
CA ASP A 15 -6.86 -7.06 3.20
C ASP A 15 -7.22 -8.34 2.40
N SER A 16 -7.56 -8.20 1.13
CA SER A 16 -7.88 -9.31 0.22
C SER A 16 -6.69 -10.22 -0.10
N ASP A 17 -5.46 -9.73 0.07
CA ASP A 17 -4.24 -10.48 -0.21
C ASP A 17 -3.74 -11.26 1.02
N LEU A 18 -4.36 -11.06 2.19
CA LEU A 18 -4.03 -11.82 3.39
C LEU A 18 -4.35 -13.31 3.22
N GLY A 19 -3.50 -14.13 3.82
CA GLY A 19 -3.80 -15.54 3.94
C GLY A 19 -4.89 -15.76 4.98
N LEU A 20 -5.92 -16.52 4.64
CA LEU A 20 -6.93 -16.99 5.57
C LEU A 20 -6.78 -18.50 5.77
N HIS A 21 -6.82 -18.95 7.02
CA HIS A 21 -6.90 -20.37 7.31
C HIS A 21 -8.36 -20.85 7.22
N TYR A 22 -8.60 -22.01 6.59
CA TYR A 22 -9.95 -22.56 6.49
C TYR A 22 -10.37 -23.13 7.85
N GLY A 23 -11.35 -22.50 8.50
CA GLY A 23 -11.98 -23.00 9.73
C GLY A 23 -11.61 -22.25 11.02
N ASN A 24 -10.72 -21.26 10.92
CA ASN A 24 -10.35 -20.31 11.95
C ASN A 24 -10.19 -18.96 11.27
N ASP A 25 -10.83 -17.91 11.79
CA ASP A 25 -10.78 -16.55 11.25
C ASP A 25 -9.40 -15.88 11.50
N GLU A 26 -8.31 -16.66 11.43
CA GLU A 26 -6.95 -16.21 11.66
C GLU A 26 -6.30 -15.80 10.32
N GLU A 27 -6.04 -14.50 10.22
CA GLU A 27 -5.30 -13.87 9.13
C GLU A 27 -3.80 -14.07 9.28
N TYR A 28 -3.09 -14.35 8.20
CA TYR A 28 -1.65 -14.55 8.21
C TYR A 28 -0.95 -13.95 7.00
N CYS A 29 0.34 -13.66 7.14
CA CYS A 29 1.16 -13.20 6.04
C CYS A 29 1.27 -14.30 4.96
N PRO A 30 0.77 -14.09 3.72
CA PRO A 30 0.78 -15.12 2.69
C PRO A 30 2.20 -15.59 2.33
N ARG A 31 3.21 -14.73 2.53
CA ARG A 31 4.62 -14.97 2.21
C ARG A 31 5.35 -15.85 3.23
N CYS A 32 5.18 -15.59 4.54
CA CYS A 32 5.94 -16.28 5.59
C CYS A 32 5.07 -17.01 6.63
N LYS A 33 3.74 -17.00 6.47
CA LYS A 33 2.76 -17.70 7.30
C LYS A 33 2.69 -17.25 8.77
N GLU A 34 3.16 -16.05 9.06
CA GLU A 34 3.03 -15.47 10.42
C GLU A 34 1.67 -14.82 10.63
N VAL A 35 1.11 -15.03 11.82
CA VAL A 35 -0.17 -14.47 12.26
C VAL A 35 0.07 -13.20 13.09
N ASP A 36 0.93 -13.25 14.11
CA ASP A 36 1.15 -12.10 15.02
C ASP A 36 2.03 -10.97 14.45
N SER A 37 2.68 -11.20 13.32
CA SER A 37 3.62 -10.23 12.73
C SER A 37 3.01 -9.37 11.63
N ILE A 38 1.74 -9.56 11.28
CA ILE A 38 1.02 -8.71 10.34
C ILE A 38 0.34 -7.57 11.10
N ALA A 39 0.38 -6.37 10.55
CA ALA A 39 -0.31 -5.21 11.08
C ALA A 39 -0.75 -4.29 9.95
N THR A 40 -1.83 -3.55 10.16
CA THR A 40 -2.19 -2.44 9.29
C THR A 40 -1.15 -1.33 9.38
N VAL A 41 -0.98 -0.61 8.29
CA VAL A 41 -0.06 0.54 8.19
C VAL A 41 -0.78 1.74 7.62
N ASP A 42 -0.27 2.92 7.92
CA ASP A 42 -0.81 4.20 7.47
C ASP A 42 0.29 5.11 6.88
N PHE A 43 -0.12 6.29 6.40
CA PHE A 43 0.77 7.25 5.74
C PHE A 43 1.88 7.80 6.67
N SER A 44 1.79 7.60 7.98
CA SER A 44 2.82 7.99 8.95
C SER A 44 3.91 6.93 9.13
N ASP A 45 3.69 5.70 8.65
CA ASP A 45 4.69 4.64 8.70
C ASP A 45 5.88 4.91 7.76
N ARG A 46 7.05 4.39 8.14
CA ARG A 46 8.23 4.39 7.29
C ARG A 46 8.19 3.20 6.34
N PHE A 47 8.35 3.48 5.05
CA PHE A 47 8.42 2.50 3.98
C PHE A 47 9.78 2.56 3.28
N ASN A 48 10.25 1.41 2.81
CA ASN A 48 11.40 1.36 1.90
C ASN A 48 10.95 1.50 0.44
N SER A 49 11.90 1.72 -0.47
CA SER A 49 11.60 1.93 -1.90
C SER A 49 10.71 0.83 -2.52
N GLN A 50 10.93 -0.45 -2.18
CA GLN A 50 10.12 -1.57 -2.73
C GLN A 50 8.70 -1.60 -2.14
N GLU A 51 8.55 -1.16 -0.89
CA GLU A 51 7.25 -1.03 -0.24
C GLU A 51 6.45 0.11 -0.88
N VAL A 52 7.08 1.26 -1.09
CA VAL A 52 6.46 2.41 -1.75
C VAL A 52 6.08 2.08 -3.20
N GLU A 53 6.93 1.35 -3.94
CA GLU A 53 6.60 0.88 -5.29
C GLU A 53 5.34 0.00 -5.33
N LYS A 54 5.14 -0.87 -4.32
CA LYS A 54 3.91 -1.67 -4.22
C LYS A 54 2.70 -0.83 -3.86
N LEU A 55 2.86 0.10 -2.93
CA LEU A 55 1.80 1.05 -2.57
C LEU A 55 1.34 1.83 -3.81
N TRP A 56 2.28 2.24 -4.67
CA TRP A 56 1.98 2.90 -5.93
C TRP A 56 1.15 2.03 -6.89
N GLN A 57 1.47 0.73 -6.98
CA GLN A 57 0.65 -0.21 -7.78
C GLN A 57 -0.77 -0.30 -7.24
N PHE A 58 -0.94 -0.45 -5.92
CA PHE A 58 -2.27 -0.49 -5.31
C PHE A 58 -3.04 0.81 -5.50
N PHE A 59 -2.35 1.94 -5.41
CA PHE A 59 -2.95 3.25 -5.64
C PHE A 59 -3.48 3.41 -7.06
N GLY A 60 -2.75 2.88 -8.06
CA GLY A 60 -3.20 2.87 -9.46
C GLY A 60 -4.43 2.02 -9.74
N GLU A 61 -4.81 1.13 -8.82
CA GLU A 61 -6.05 0.33 -8.92
C GLU A 61 -7.27 1.04 -8.30
N ILE A 62 -7.08 2.13 -7.54
CA ILE A 62 -8.15 2.80 -6.81
C ILE A 62 -8.96 3.68 -7.78
N PRO A 63 -10.30 3.52 -7.80
CA PRO A 63 -11.16 4.39 -8.59
C PRO A 63 -11.15 5.82 -8.04
N ILE A 64 -11.19 6.79 -8.95
CA ILE A 64 -11.30 8.22 -8.63
C ILE A 64 -12.59 8.80 -9.22
N ASP A 65 -13.07 9.90 -8.64
CA ASP A 65 -14.21 10.64 -9.16
C ASP A 65 -13.82 11.67 -10.25
N ASP A 66 -14.80 12.45 -10.69
CA ASP A 66 -14.61 13.53 -11.68
C ASP A 66 -13.80 14.71 -11.14
N GLU A 67 -13.62 14.82 -9.81
CA GLU A 67 -12.84 15.85 -9.12
C GLU A 67 -11.43 15.34 -8.72
N ASP A 68 -10.99 14.21 -9.29
CA ASP A 68 -9.71 13.57 -8.99
C ASP A 68 -9.55 13.14 -7.52
N ALA A 69 -10.65 12.94 -6.78
CA ALA A 69 -10.64 12.42 -5.42
C ALA A 69 -10.78 10.89 -5.39
N ILE A 70 -10.12 10.23 -4.44
CA ILE A 70 -10.20 8.78 -4.29
C ILE A 70 -11.60 8.36 -3.81
N LEU A 71 -12.12 7.30 -4.40
CA LEU A 71 -13.44 6.74 -4.04
C LEU A 71 -13.35 5.63 -2.99
N GLU A 72 -12.15 5.31 -2.50
CA GLU A 72 -11.93 4.32 -1.45
C GLU A 72 -10.80 4.79 -0.52
N GLU A 73 -10.85 4.46 0.77
CA GLU A 73 -9.75 4.76 1.69
C GLU A 73 -8.45 4.06 1.25
N PHE A 74 -7.32 4.73 1.41
CA PHE A 74 -6.00 4.22 1.03
C PHE A 74 -4.95 4.65 2.03
N LEU A 75 -4.21 3.70 2.62
CA LEU A 75 -3.06 4.00 3.48
C LEU A 75 -3.38 5.01 4.61
N GLY A 76 -4.61 5.01 5.13
CA GLY A 76 -5.07 5.98 6.14
C GLY A 76 -5.62 7.31 5.59
N PHE A 77 -5.51 7.57 4.28
CA PHE A 77 -6.28 8.61 3.60
C PHE A 77 -7.73 8.18 3.47
N SER A 78 -8.66 9.09 3.76
CA SER A 78 -10.09 8.81 3.71
C SER A 78 -10.61 8.88 2.27
N GLU A 79 -11.75 8.23 2.01
CA GLU A 79 -12.51 8.47 0.79
C GLU A 79 -12.80 9.98 0.63
N GLY A 80 -12.63 10.50 -0.60
CA GLY A 80 -12.72 11.92 -0.92
C GLY A 80 -11.42 12.69 -0.79
N THR A 81 -10.30 12.05 -0.42
CA THR A 81 -8.97 12.69 -0.47
C THR A 81 -8.51 12.90 -1.92
N ASP A 82 -7.99 14.09 -2.22
CA ASP A 82 -7.45 14.45 -3.53
C ASP A 82 -6.24 13.56 -3.90
N ARG A 83 -6.25 12.98 -5.10
CA ARG A 83 -5.17 12.13 -5.62
C ARG A 83 -3.81 12.85 -5.58
N ILE A 84 -3.79 14.17 -5.78
CA ILE A 84 -2.58 15.00 -5.78
C ILE A 84 -1.96 15.05 -4.38
N GLU A 85 -2.76 15.08 -3.30
CA GLU A 85 -2.25 15.03 -1.93
C GLU A 85 -1.49 13.73 -1.68
N ILE A 86 -2.04 12.61 -2.17
CA ILE A 86 -1.41 11.30 -2.04
C ILE A 86 -0.15 11.21 -2.90
N TRP A 87 -0.15 11.80 -4.10
CA TRP A 87 1.06 11.92 -4.92
C TRP A 87 2.17 12.71 -4.23
N HIS A 88 1.84 13.81 -3.56
CA HIS A 88 2.80 14.57 -2.76
C HIS A 88 3.39 13.70 -1.65
N TRP A 89 2.56 12.91 -0.97
CA TRP A 89 3.06 11.95 0.02
C TRP A 89 4.04 10.94 -0.58
N PHE A 90 3.76 10.40 -1.78
CA PHE A 90 4.68 9.51 -2.49
C PHE A 90 6.01 10.19 -2.81
N ASP A 91 5.98 11.45 -3.27
CA ASP A 91 7.17 12.22 -3.59
C ASP A 91 8.05 12.49 -2.37
N GLU A 92 7.45 12.74 -1.20
CA GLU A 92 8.18 12.94 0.05
C GLU A 92 8.73 11.65 0.68
N ASN A 93 8.07 10.51 0.44
CA ASN A 93 8.43 9.22 1.05
C ASN A 93 9.28 8.32 0.13
N TYR A 94 9.40 8.65 -1.15
CA TYR A 94 10.27 7.95 -2.09
C TYR A 94 11.49 8.81 -2.43
N PRO A 95 12.72 8.39 -2.07
CA PRO A 95 13.91 9.23 -2.23
C PRO A 95 14.22 9.61 -3.70
N GLU A 96 13.75 8.82 -4.66
CA GLU A 96 13.88 9.10 -6.10
C GLU A 96 12.70 9.91 -6.67
N GLY A 97 11.69 10.23 -5.86
CA GLY A 97 10.50 11.01 -6.22
C GLY A 97 9.46 10.24 -7.02
N VAL A 98 8.23 10.78 -7.08
CA VAL A 98 7.10 10.12 -7.74
C VAL A 98 7.30 9.94 -9.25
N THR A 99 8.15 10.77 -9.86
CA THR A 99 8.47 10.69 -11.30
C THR A 99 9.09 9.33 -11.67
N GLU A 100 9.90 8.75 -10.79
CA GLU A 100 10.50 7.44 -11.03
C GLU A 100 9.46 6.32 -10.90
N LEU A 101 8.51 6.44 -9.97
CA LEU A 101 7.39 5.49 -9.84
C LEU A 101 6.51 5.48 -11.10
N VAL A 102 6.25 6.65 -11.69
CA VAL A 102 5.52 6.79 -12.97
C VAL A 102 6.26 6.08 -14.12
N ASN A 103 7.60 6.08 -14.11
CA ASN A 103 8.41 5.41 -15.13
C ASN A 103 8.57 3.89 -14.91
N GLY A 104 7.96 3.32 -13.86
CA GLY A 104 8.02 1.89 -13.54
C GLY A 104 8.93 1.52 -12.36
N GLY A 105 9.39 2.51 -11.58
CA GLY A 105 10.25 2.30 -10.42
C GLY A 105 11.67 1.82 -10.78
N ARG A 106 12.48 1.49 -9.76
CA ARG A 106 13.88 1.05 -9.95
C ARG A 106 14.01 -0.29 -10.68
N HIS A 107 12.89 -0.98 -10.92
CA HIS A 107 12.81 -2.26 -11.63
C HIS A 107 12.24 -2.11 -13.06
N GLY A 108 12.14 -0.88 -13.59
CA GLY A 108 11.75 -0.58 -14.96
C GLY A 108 12.81 -0.91 -16.04
N ASN A 109 13.19 -2.18 -16.16
CA ASN A 109 13.64 -2.96 -17.35
C ASN A 109 14.43 -4.21 -16.95
#